data_AF-A0A6A6BTE6-F1
#
_entry.id   AF-A0A6A6BTE6-F1
#
_cell.length_a   1.000
_cell.length_b   1.000
_cell.length_c   1.000
_cell.angle_alpha   90.00
_cell.angle_beta   90.00
_cell.angle_gamma   90.00
#
_symmetry.space_group_name_H-M   'P 1'
#
loop_
_entity.id
_entity.type
_entity.pdbx_description
1 polymer ?
#
loop_
_entity_poly.entity_id
_entity_poly.type
_entity_poly.pdbx_seq_one_letter_code
_entity_poly.pdbx_strand_id
1 'polypeptide(L)'
;MPEHSAQFHFQQLPGLVRTAHIVGVTSSAFLSGYIGCFSIAMVPTLGLAPAPLLAQQFESAYNIGASTAPFLALTGGISFGYLMWQQGKALTGTELNPNSTFYLYSAAAILIPSIVPFTLLAMKRVNNRLHAKAAALKNAQPGDDAWNEVGIPEEDKVKTLLGKWTWFNATRSVLTGVGALCGILAVS
;
A
#
# COMPACT_ATOMS: atom_id res chain seq x y z
N MET A 1 4.26 -57.19 5.45
CA MET A 1 3.90 -55.79 5.14
C MET A 1 3.73 -55.06 6.47
N PRO A 2 4.63 -54.15 6.86
CA PRO A 2 4.40 -53.27 8.00
C PRO A 2 3.95 -51.90 7.50
N GLU A 3 2.76 -51.48 7.94
CA GLU A 3 2.26 -50.12 7.79
C GLU A 3 3.08 -49.18 8.69
N HIS A 4 3.97 -48.39 8.08
CA HIS A 4 4.57 -47.25 8.74
C HIS A 4 3.55 -46.11 8.75
N SER A 5 2.84 -45.96 9.87
CA SER A 5 2.02 -44.80 10.19
C SER A 5 2.90 -43.56 10.12
N ALA A 6 2.77 -42.79 9.04
CA ALA A 6 3.41 -41.49 8.90
C ALA A 6 2.85 -40.55 9.98
N GLN A 7 3.60 -40.39 11.06
CA GLN A 7 3.34 -39.36 12.06
C GLN A 7 3.59 -38.01 11.39
N PHE A 8 2.52 -37.37 10.93
CA PHE A 8 2.52 -35.95 10.60
C PHE A 8 2.77 -35.18 11.90
N HIS A 9 4.03 -34.93 12.23
CA HIS A 9 4.41 -33.96 13.24
C HIS A 9 4.03 -32.57 12.73
N PHE A 10 2.80 -32.14 13.01
CA PHE A 10 2.44 -30.73 13.00
C PHE A 10 3.26 -30.06 14.10
N GLN A 11 4.47 -29.63 13.76
CA GLN A 11 5.31 -28.83 14.62
C GLN A 11 4.55 -27.53 14.89
N GLN A 12 3.88 -27.44 16.04
CA GLN A 12 3.08 -26.28 16.40
C GLN A 12 4.01 -25.07 16.43
N LEU A 13 3.87 -24.17 15.46
CA LEU A 13 4.59 -22.90 15.47
C LEU A 13 4.24 -22.18 16.79
N PRO A 14 5.24 -21.63 17.50
CA PRO A 14 4.99 -20.88 18.74
C PRO A 14 3.88 -19.86 18.52
N GLY A 15 2.94 -19.71 19.46
CA GLY A 15 1.73 -18.90 19.25
C GLY A 15 2.00 -17.49 18.72
N LEU A 16 3.12 -16.87 19.11
CA LEU A 16 3.57 -15.57 18.63
C LEU A 16 3.89 -15.54 17.12
N VAL A 17 4.49 -16.59 16.56
CA VAL A 17 4.77 -16.72 15.12
C VAL A 17 3.47 -16.76 14.32
N ARG A 18 2.49 -17.55 14.80
CA ARG A 18 1.17 -17.63 14.17
C ARG A 18 0.43 -16.29 14.22
N THR A 19 0.44 -15.63 15.38
CA THR A 19 -0.17 -14.32 15.54
C THR A 19 0.48 -13.28 14.63
N ALA A 20 1.82 -13.21 14.60
CA ALA A 20 2.54 -12.29 13.73
C ALA A 20 2.20 -12.53 12.24
N HIS A 21 2.09 -13.79 11.82
CA HIS A 21 1.73 -14.11 10.44
C HIS A 21 0.31 -13.65 10.09
N ILE A 22 -0.68 -13.97 10.93
CA ILE A 22 -2.08 -13.55 10.71
C ILE A 22 -2.19 -12.02 10.66
N VAL A 23 -1.53 -11.32 11.58
CA VAL A 23 -1.53 -9.85 11.62
C VAL A 23 -0.85 -9.27 10.38
N GLY A 24 0.32 -9.81 9.99
CA GLY A 24 1.06 -9.37 8.82
C GLY A 24 0.26 -9.50 7.53
N VAL A 25 -0.31 -10.69 7.28
CA VAL A 25 -1.13 -10.96 6.08
C VAL A 25 -2.38 -10.08 6.07
N THR A 26 -3.13 -10.04 7.18
CA THR A 26 -4.40 -9.31 7.23
C THR A 26 -4.19 -7.81 7.03
N SER A 27 -3.23 -7.21 7.74
CA SER A 27 -2.93 -5.77 7.61
C SER A 27 -2.47 -5.41 6.20
N SER A 28 -1.64 -6.26 5.57
CA SER A 28 -1.08 -5.99 4.25
C SER A 28 -2.08 -6.19 3.12
N ALA A 29 -2.89 -7.25 3.18
CA ALA A 29 -3.96 -7.48 2.22
C ALA A 29 -5.05 -6.41 2.32
N PHE A 30 -5.44 -6.05 3.55
CA PHE A 30 -6.37 -4.94 3.78
C PHE A 30 -5.80 -3.62 3.25
N LEU A 31 -4.53 -3.32 3.53
CA LEU A 31 -3.85 -2.12 3.02
C LEU A 31 -3.83 -2.06 1.49
N SER A 32 -3.56 -3.19 0.81
CA SER A 32 -3.58 -3.27 -0.65
C SER A 32 -4.95 -2.93 -1.22
N GLY A 33 -6.01 -3.56 -0.70
CA GLY A 33 -7.39 -3.28 -1.10
C GLY A 33 -7.81 -1.85 -0.77
N TYR A 34 -7.49 -1.37 0.44
CA TYR A 34 -7.76 -0.01 0.89
C TYR A 34 -7.14 1.03 -0.04
N ILE A 35 -5.84 0.93 -0.33
CA ILE A 35 -5.15 1.83 -1.28
C ILE A 35 -5.75 1.68 -2.69
N GLY A 36 -5.98 0.45 -3.15
CA GLY A 36 -6.50 0.18 -4.50
C GLY A 36 -7.89 0.78 -4.72
N CYS A 37 -8.75 0.79 -3.69
CA CYS A 37 -10.07 1.40 -3.73
C CYS A 37 -10.03 2.90 -4.10
N PHE A 38 -9.00 3.63 -3.66
CA PHE A 38 -8.85 5.04 -4.05
C PHE A 38 -8.69 5.20 -5.58
N SER A 39 -7.98 4.29 -6.24
CA SER A 39 -7.79 4.33 -7.69
C SER A 39 -9.00 3.80 -8.47
N ILE A 40 -9.65 2.73 -7.98
CA ILE A 40 -10.67 1.99 -8.74
C ILE A 40 -12.07 2.57 -8.54
N ALA A 41 -12.40 3.04 -7.34
CA ALA A 41 -13.74 3.51 -7.00
C ALA A 41 -13.77 5.02 -6.72
N MET A 42 -12.85 5.52 -5.88
CA MET A 42 -12.88 6.93 -5.46
C MET A 42 -12.60 7.88 -6.62
N VAL A 43 -11.46 7.76 -7.33
CA VAL A 43 -11.11 8.72 -8.38
C VAL A 43 -12.16 8.81 -9.50
N PRO A 44 -12.68 7.68 -10.05
CA PRO A 44 -13.76 7.75 -11.03
C PRO A 44 -15.02 8.44 -10.50
N THR A 45 -15.38 8.18 -9.24
CA THR A 45 -16.54 8.82 -8.59
C THR A 45 -16.34 10.32 -8.43
N LEU A 46 -15.16 10.75 -7.96
CA LEU A 46 -14.87 12.17 -7.82
C LEU A 46 -14.84 12.87 -9.19
N GLY A 47 -14.37 12.18 -10.24
CA GLY A 47 -14.24 12.75 -11.59
C GLY A 47 -15.53 13.27 -12.23
N LEU A 48 -16.69 12.94 -11.64
CA LEU A 48 -18.00 13.48 -11.99
C LEU A 48 -18.18 14.94 -11.53
N ALA A 49 -17.43 15.37 -10.53
CA ALA A 49 -17.47 16.72 -9.99
C ALA A 49 -16.68 17.73 -10.87
N PRO A 50 -17.06 19.02 -10.83
CA PRO A 50 -16.25 20.10 -11.41
C PRO A 50 -14.90 20.23 -10.67
N ALA A 51 -13.91 20.81 -11.34
CA ALA A 51 -12.52 20.85 -10.86
C ALA A 51 -12.35 21.39 -9.42
N PRO A 52 -13.06 22.45 -8.99
CA PRO A 52 -12.94 22.94 -7.61
C PRO A 52 -13.40 21.94 -6.55
N LEU A 53 -14.53 21.29 -6.77
CA LEU A 53 -15.07 20.29 -5.83
C LEU A 53 -14.23 19.01 -5.87
N LEU A 54 -13.83 18.58 -7.07
CA LEU A 54 -12.95 17.43 -7.29
C LEU A 54 -11.64 17.55 -6.50
N ALA A 55 -10.98 18.70 -6.55
CA ALA A 55 -9.72 18.94 -5.84
C ALA A 55 -9.89 18.89 -4.31
N GLN A 56 -10.98 19.47 -3.78
CA GLN A 56 -11.29 19.45 -2.35
C GLN A 56 -11.65 18.06 -1.82
N GLN A 57 -12.42 17.29 -2.60
CA GLN A 57 -12.77 15.91 -2.28
C GLN A 57 -11.52 15.02 -2.30
N PHE A 58 -10.63 15.22 -3.28
CA PHE A 58 -9.34 14.55 -3.32
C PHE A 58 -8.50 14.88 -2.07
N GLU A 59 -8.38 16.16 -1.70
CA GLU A 59 -7.60 16.57 -0.52
C GLU A 59 -8.13 15.89 0.75
N SER A 60 -9.45 15.85 0.93
CA SER A 60 -10.08 15.16 2.05
C SER A 60 -9.75 13.66 2.05
N ALA A 61 -9.91 13.00 0.90
CA ALA A 61 -9.60 11.58 0.73
C ALA A 61 -8.10 11.28 0.97
N TYR A 62 -7.22 12.16 0.50
CA TYR A 62 -5.77 12.05 0.70
C TYR A 62 -5.41 12.12 2.18
N ASN A 63 -5.99 13.06 2.94
CA ASN A 63 -5.73 13.20 4.36
C ASN A 63 -6.15 11.96 5.15
N ILE A 64 -7.31 11.36 4.81
CA ILE A 64 -7.75 10.08 5.38
C ILE A 64 -6.70 9.00 5.08
N GLY A 65 -6.32 8.84 3.81
CA GLY A 65 -5.29 7.87 3.39
C GLY A 65 -3.95 8.06 4.10
N ALA A 66 -3.44 9.29 4.16
CA ALA A 66 -2.18 9.65 4.80
C ALA A 66 -2.16 9.39 6.31
N SER A 67 -3.33 9.47 6.96
CA SER A 67 -3.47 9.19 8.39
C SER A 67 -3.63 7.71 8.73
N THR A 68 -3.96 6.85 7.77
CA THR A 68 -4.24 5.41 8.01
C THR A 68 -3.20 4.48 7.40
N ALA A 69 -2.84 4.68 6.13
CA ALA A 69 -2.01 3.75 5.37
C ALA A 69 -0.60 3.51 5.97
N PRO A 70 0.12 4.53 6.50
CA PRO A 70 1.44 4.31 7.09
C PRO A 70 1.40 3.38 8.31
N PHE A 71 0.35 3.45 9.14
CA PHE A 71 0.22 2.58 10.31
C PHE A 71 0.01 1.12 9.92
N LEU A 72 -0.86 0.85 8.94
CA LEU A 72 -1.06 -0.50 8.41
C LEU A 72 0.22 -1.05 7.77
N ALA A 73 0.96 -0.21 7.04
CA ALA A 73 2.23 -0.61 6.42
C ALA A 73 3.29 -0.94 7.49
N LEU A 74 3.35 -0.15 8.56
CA LEU A 74 4.23 -0.40 9.69
C LEU A 74 3.87 -1.71 10.42
N THR A 75 2.57 -1.95 10.67
CA THR A 75 2.10 -3.21 11.27
C THR A 75 2.54 -4.41 10.45
N GLY A 76 2.27 -4.41 9.14
CA GLY A 76 2.69 -5.50 8.24
C GLY A 76 4.21 -5.66 8.19
N GLY A 77 4.94 -4.55 8.07
CA GLY A 77 6.41 -4.54 8.04
C GLY A 77 7.04 -5.10 9.30
N ILE A 78 6.56 -4.71 10.49
CA ILE A 78 7.06 -5.24 11.78
C ILE A 78 6.75 -6.73 11.90
N SER A 79 5.53 -7.15 11.55
CA SER A 79 5.13 -8.56 11.60
C SER A 79 6.02 -9.44 10.71
N PHE A 80 6.24 -9.05 9.45
CA PHE A 80 7.08 -9.84 8.54
C PHE A 80 8.58 -9.70 8.85
N GLY A 81 9.04 -8.55 9.36
CA GLY A 81 10.41 -8.39 9.85
C GLY A 81 10.71 -9.32 11.04
N TYR A 82 9.75 -9.47 11.96
CA TYR A 82 9.86 -10.44 13.05
C TYR A 82 9.94 -11.88 12.52
N LEU A 83 9.08 -12.26 11.57
CA LEU A 83 9.07 -13.61 10.98
C LEU A 83 10.35 -13.91 10.19
N MET A 84 10.83 -12.93 9.42
CA MET A 84 12.12 -12.98 8.74
C MET A 84 13.26 -13.23 9.73
N TRP A 85 13.31 -12.49 10.85
CA TRP A 85 14.33 -12.69 11.88
C TRP A 85 14.22 -14.10 12.47
N GLN A 86 13.03 -14.56 12.84
CA GLN A 86 12.85 -15.90 13.40
C GLN A 86 13.34 -16.99 12.45
N GLN A 87 13.11 -16.86 11.15
CA GLN A 87 13.66 -17.77 10.14
C GLN A 87 15.18 -17.61 10.00
N GLY A 88 15.70 -16.39 10.08
CA GLY A 88 17.13 -16.09 10.02
C GLY A 88 17.95 -16.70 11.17
N LYS A 89 17.36 -16.88 12.36
CA LYS A 89 18.02 -17.61 13.48
C LYS A 89 18.32 -19.07 13.14
N ALA A 90 17.53 -19.70 12.27
CA ALA A 90 17.83 -21.05 11.80
C ALA A 90 19.06 -21.08 10.87
N LEU A 91 19.32 -19.98 10.15
CA LEU A 91 20.45 -19.83 9.21
C LEU A 91 21.79 -19.58 9.90
N THR A 92 21.79 -19.22 11.19
CA THR A 92 23.02 -19.14 12.01
C THR A 92 23.49 -20.50 12.52
N GLY A 93 22.75 -21.59 12.24
CA GLY A 93 23.20 -22.97 12.39
C GLY A 93 24.07 -23.44 11.22
N THR A 94 24.33 -24.74 11.13
CA THR A 94 25.15 -25.37 10.07
C THR A 94 24.58 -25.29 8.65
N GLU A 95 23.38 -24.72 8.46
CA GLU A 95 22.74 -24.56 7.16
C GLU A 95 22.98 -23.16 6.58
N LEU A 96 23.93 -23.06 5.67
CA LEU A 96 24.36 -21.81 5.02
C LEU A 96 23.43 -21.33 3.89
N ASN A 97 22.25 -21.92 3.70
CA ASN A 97 21.35 -21.57 2.59
C ASN A 97 19.97 -21.09 3.09
N PRO A 98 19.60 -19.82 2.89
CA PRO A 98 18.27 -19.33 3.24
C PRO A 98 17.18 -20.10 2.49
N ASN A 99 16.22 -20.64 3.23
CA ASN A 99 15.05 -21.27 2.60
C ASN A 99 14.14 -20.23 1.93
N SER A 100 13.24 -20.69 1.04
CA SER A 100 12.29 -19.82 0.33
C SER A 100 11.46 -18.95 1.29
N THR A 101 11.10 -19.49 2.46
CA THR A 101 10.39 -18.78 3.54
C THR A 101 11.10 -17.51 4.01
N PHE A 102 12.42 -17.55 4.20
CA PHE A 102 13.20 -16.37 4.59
C PHE A 102 13.10 -15.25 3.55
N TYR A 103 13.29 -15.60 2.26
CA TYR A 103 13.24 -14.62 1.18
C TYR A 103 11.84 -14.04 0.98
N LEU A 104 10.79 -14.85 1.13
CA LEU A 104 9.40 -14.41 1.02
C LEU A 104 9.02 -13.45 2.16
N TYR A 105 9.40 -13.76 3.40
CA TYR A 105 9.20 -12.81 4.51
C TYR A 105 10.04 -11.55 4.37
N SER A 106 11.28 -11.65 3.86
CA SER A 106 12.12 -10.49 3.57
C SER A 106 11.48 -9.58 2.52
N ALA A 107 10.99 -10.16 1.43
CA ALA A 107 10.29 -9.42 0.38
C ALA A 107 9.06 -8.71 0.94
N ALA A 108 8.23 -9.39 1.74
CA ALA A 108 7.07 -8.77 2.39
C ALA A 108 7.49 -7.62 3.32
N ALA A 109 8.49 -7.84 4.19
CA ALA A 109 9.02 -6.85 5.13
C ALA A 109 9.59 -5.59 4.45
N ILE A 110 9.98 -5.69 3.18
CA ILE A 110 10.48 -4.55 2.38
C ILE A 110 9.37 -3.91 1.56
N LEU A 111 8.63 -4.70 0.77
CA LEU A 111 7.65 -4.20 -0.20
C LEU A 111 6.52 -3.42 0.47
N ILE A 112 6.02 -3.90 1.62
CA ILE A 112 4.89 -3.26 2.31
C ILE A 112 5.24 -1.85 2.81
N PRO A 113 6.30 -1.64 3.64
CA PRO A 113 6.67 -0.30 4.08
C PRO A 113 7.24 0.58 2.96
N SER A 114 7.69 0.00 1.83
CA SER A 114 8.23 0.76 0.69
C SER A 114 7.24 1.78 0.09
N ILE A 115 5.94 1.66 0.37
CA ILE A 115 4.96 2.66 -0.06
C ILE A 115 5.25 4.05 0.51
N VAL A 116 5.89 4.15 1.68
CA VAL A 116 6.24 5.43 2.30
C VAL A 116 7.33 6.15 1.50
N PRO A 117 8.54 5.58 1.28
CA PRO A 117 9.55 6.21 0.43
C PRO A 117 9.05 6.39 -1.01
N PHE A 118 8.26 5.47 -1.57
CA PHE A 118 7.65 5.67 -2.88
C PHE A 118 6.77 6.92 -2.93
N THR A 119 5.96 7.16 -1.89
CA THR A 119 5.11 8.36 -1.80
C THR A 119 5.96 9.63 -1.74
N LEU A 120 7.02 9.63 -0.94
CA LEU A 120 7.89 10.80 -0.76
C LEU A 120 8.73 11.12 -2.00
N LEU A 121 9.15 10.11 -2.75
CA LEU A 121 10.03 10.26 -3.90
C LEU A 121 9.28 10.42 -5.22
N ALA A 122 8.25 9.60 -5.47
CA ALA A 122 7.54 9.59 -6.76
C ALA A 122 6.26 10.44 -6.74
N MET A 123 5.49 10.41 -5.65
CA MET A 123 4.16 11.06 -5.61
C MET A 123 4.16 12.50 -5.10
N LYS A 124 5.16 12.89 -4.31
CA LYS A 124 5.20 14.19 -3.62
C LYS A 124 4.91 15.38 -4.53
N ARG A 125 5.48 15.41 -5.74
CA ARG A 125 5.25 16.51 -6.69
C ARG A 125 3.78 16.58 -7.14
N VAL A 126 3.15 15.45 -7.43
CA VAL A 126 1.75 15.40 -7.84
C VAL A 126 0.83 15.75 -6.67
N ASN A 127 1.10 15.20 -5.48
CA ASN A 127 0.34 15.51 -4.26
C ASN A 127 0.37 17.03 -3.99
N ASN A 128 1.55 17.65 -3.99
CA ASN A 128 1.70 19.09 -3.73
C ASN A 128 0.90 19.95 -4.73
N ARG A 129 0.89 19.57 -6.01
CA ARG A 129 0.13 20.30 -7.04
C ARG A 129 -1.37 20.15 -6.84
N LEU A 130 -1.84 18.96 -6.47
CA LEU A 130 -3.26 18.74 -6.16
C LEU A 130 -3.71 19.51 -4.91
N HIS A 131 -2.90 19.57 -3.86
CA HIS A 131 -3.17 20.42 -2.68
C HIS A 131 -3.19 21.91 -3.04
N ALA A 132 -2.22 22.36 -3.84
CA ALA A 132 -2.20 23.75 -4.31
C ALA A 132 -3.46 24.09 -5.13
N LYS A 133 -3.97 23.15 -5.94
CA LYS A 133 -5.22 23.31 -6.68
C LYS A 133 -6.44 23.34 -5.77
N ALA A 134 -6.51 22.46 -4.77
CA ALA A 134 -7.59 22.48 -3.78
C ALA A 134 -7.66 23.84 -3.05
N ALA A 135 -6.51 24.40 -2.67
CA ALA A 135 -6.42 25.71 -2.05
C ALA A 135 -6.81 26.85 -3.01
N ALA A 136 -6.26 26.85 -4.23
CA ALA A 136 -6.50 27.91 -5.23
C ALA A 136 -7.95 27.95 -5.72
N LEU A 137 -8.60 26.80 -5.84
CA LEU A 137 -9.97 26.68 -6.36
C LEU A 137 -11.04 26.74 -5.27
N LYS A 138 -10.67 26.83 -3.98
CA LYS A 138 -11.59 26.72 -2.85
C LYS A 138 -12.81 27.64 -2.95
N ASN A 139 -12.63 28.85 -3.46
CA ASN A 139 -13.66 29.88 -3.57
C ASN A 139 -14.13 30.14 -5.01
N ALA A 140 -13.67 29.34 -5.99
CA ALA A 140 -14.08 29.50 -7.37
C ALA A 140 -15.59 29.22 -7.51
N GLN A 141 -16.30 30.07 -8.25
CA GLN A 141 -17.74 29.95 -8.48
C GLN A 141 -18.05 29.53 -9.92
N PRO A 142 -19.20 28.87 -10.16
CA PRO A 142 -19.63 28.56 -11.52
C PRO A 142 -19.64 29.81 -12.41
N GLY A 143 -18.91 29.76 -13.53
CA GLY A 143 -18.77 30.87 -14.46
C GLY A 143 -17.40 31.57 -14.39
N ASP A 144 -16.65 31.41 -13.30
CA ASP A 144 -15.29 31.94 -13.20
C ASP A 144 -14.33 31.19 -14.13
N ASP A 145 -13.33 31.89 -14.65
CA ASP A 145 -12.22 31.28 -15.41
C ASP A 145 -11.51 30.21 -14.56
N ALA A 146 -11.35 30.44 -13.26
CA ALA A 146 -10.76 29.48 -12.33
C ALA A 146 -11.59 28.19 -12.22
N TRP A 147 -12.92 28.30 -12.21
CA TRP A 147 -13.83 27.15 -12.11
C TRP A 147 -13.70 26.21 -13.31
N ASN A 148 -13.54 26.79 -14.49
CA ASN A 148 -13.39 26.08 -15.75
C ASN A 148 -11.92 25.77 -16.10
N GLU A 149 -10.98 26.10 -15.20
CA GLU A 149 -9.53 25.99 -15.42
C GLU A 149 -9.08 26.65 -16.75
N VAL A 150 -9.65 27.81 -17.09
CA VAL A 150 -9.27 28.60 -18.28
C VAL A 150 -7.85 29.12 -18.11
N GLY A 151 -7.04 28.99 -19.17
CA GLY A 151 -5.63 29.41 -19.15
C GLY A 151 -4.71 28.52 -18.31
N ILE A 152 -5.23 27.47 -17.68
CA ILE A 152 -4.42 26.48 -16.95
C ILE A 152 -3.84 25.47 -17.95
N PRO A 153 -2.50 25.25 -17.94
CA PRO A 153 -1.88 24.21 -18.75
C PRO A 153 -2.52 22.84 -18.50
N GLU A 154 -2.67 22.03 -19.54
CA GLU A 154 -3.37 20.75 -19.47
C GLU A 154 -2.76 19.80 -18.42
N GLU A 155 -1.44 19.82 -18.29
CA GLU A 155 -0.68 19.03 -17.32
C GLU A 155 -0.82 19.48 -15.86
N ASP A 156 -1.42 20.66 -15.65
CA ASP A 156 -1.74 21.29 -14.37
C ASP A 156 -3.23 21.18 -14.02
N LYS A 157 -4.08 20.73 -14.94
CA LYS A 157 -5.51 20.56 -14.66
C LYS A 157 -5.74 19.48 -13.62
N VAL A 158 -6.75 19.67 -12.78
CA VAL A 158 -7.06 18.76 -11.67
C VAL A 158 -7.27 17.31 -12.15
N LYS A 159 -8.02 17.13 -13.24
CA LYS A 159 -8.30 15.79 -13.81
C LYS A 159 -7.02 15.10 -14.32
N THR A 160 -6.15 15.82 -14.99
CA THR A 160 -4.88 15.28 -15.50
C THR A 160 -3.93 14.91 -14.37
N LEU A 161 -3.85 15.72 -13.33
CA LEU A 161 -3.09 15.42 -12.12
C LEU A 161 -3.64 14.19 -11.38
N LEU A 162 -4.97 14.07 -11.25
CA LEU A 162 -5.61 12.90 -10.66
C LEU A 162 -5.38 11.62 -11.46
N GLY A 163 -5.38 11.69 -12.79
CA GLY A 163 -5.02 10.56 -13.65
C GLY A 163 -3.60 10.06 -13.36
N LYS A 164 -2.64 10.96 -13.24
CA LYS A 164 -1.25 10.62 -12.84
C LYS A 164 -1.19 10.05 -11.42
N TRP A 165 -1.89 10.67 -10.48
CA TRP A 165 -1.96 10.21 -9.10
C TRP A 165 -2.53 8.80 -8.99
N THR A 166 -3.56 8.48 -9.78
CA THR A 166 -4.24 7.18 -9.83
C THR A 166 -3.27 6.06 -10.17
N TRP A 167 -2.40 6.27 -11.16
CA TRP A 167 -1.36 5.31 -11.54
C TRP A 167 -0.36 5.08 -10.43
N PHE A 168 0.17 6.14 -9.82
CA PHE A 168 1.09 5.98 -8.69
C PHE A 168 0.44 5.30 -7.49
N ASN A 169 -0.81 5.64 -7.19
CA ASN A 169 -1.55 5.01 -6.10
C ASN A 169 -1.81 3.52 -6.38
N ALA A 170 -2.11 3.15 -7.63
CA ALA A 170 -2.24 1.76 -8.05
C ALA A 170 -0.91 0.99 -7.88
N THR A 171 0.23 1.60 -8.22
CA THR A 171 1.56 1.01 -7.94
C THR A 171 1.73 0.69 -6.46
N ARG A 172 1.33 1.58 -5.54
CA ARG A 172 1.39 1.31 -4.09
C ARG A 172 0.52 0.13 -3.68
N SER A 173 -0.69 0.03 -4.24
CA SER A 173 -1.61 -1.09 -3.99
C SER A 173 -1.02 -2.42 -4.48
N VAL A 174 -0.36 -2.41 -5.65
CA VAL A 174 0.34 -3.60 -6.18
C VAL A 174 1.53 -3.98 -5.30
N LEU A 175 2.37 -3.03 -4.87
CA LEU A 175 3.51 -3.31 -3.99
C LEU A 175 3.07 -4.00 -2.69
N THR A 176 2.03 -3.48 -2.03
CA THR A 176 1.51 -4.10 -0.79
C THR A 176 0.79 -5.41 -1.07
N GLY A 177 0.13 -5.55 -2.21
CA GLY A 177 -0.51 -6.80 -2.64
C GLY A 177 0.50 -7.92 -2.89
N VAL A 178 1.60 -7.62 -3.62
CA VAL A 178 2.71 -8.56 -3.82
C VAL A 178 3.36 -8.91 -2.48
N GLY A 179 3.60 -7.94 -1.60
CA GLY A 179 4.11 -8.20 -0.27
C GLY A 179 3.19 -9.11 0.57
N ALA A 180 1.88 -8.91 0.50
CA ALA A 180 0.90 -9.78 1.15
C ALA A 180 0.94 -11.22 0.58
N LEU A 181 1.03 -11.37 -0.74
CA LEU A 181 1.18 -12.68 -1.40
C LEU A 181 2.47 -13.38 -0.98
N CYS A 182 3.60 -12.67 -0.91
CA CYS A 182 4.85 -13.23 -0.39
C CYS A 182 4.67 -13.73 1.05
N GLY A 183 4.02 -12.94 1.90
CA GLY A 183 3.70 -13.34 3.28
C GLY A 183 2.86 -14.62 3.35
N ILE A 184 1.83 -14.75 2.51
CA ILE A 184 0.98 -15.95 2.43
C ILE A 184 1.78 -17.17 1.96
N LEU A 185 2.57 -17.01 0.89
CA LEU A 185 3.34 -18.10 0.28
C LEU A 185 4.51 -18.57 1.15
N ALA A 186 4.96 -17.77 2.12
CA ALA A 186 6.08 -18.12 3.00
C ALA A 186 5.82 -19.36 3.87
N VAL A 187 4.54 -19.72 4.07
CA VAL A 187 4.09 -20.86 4.88
C VAL A 187 3.62 -22.03 4.00
N SER A 188 3.68 -21.89 2.68
CA SER A 188 3.27 -22.91 1.70
C SER A 188 4.34 -23.96 1.45
#